data_AF-A0A644X0G3-F1
#
_entry.id   AF-A0A644X0G3-F1
#
_cell.length_a   1.000
_cell.length_b   1.000
_cell.length_c   1.000
_cell.angle_alpha   90.00
_cell.angle_beta   90.00
_cell.angle_gamma   90.00
#
_symmetry.space_group_name_H-M   'P 1'
#
loop_
_entity.id
_entity.type
_entity.pdbx_description
1 polymer ?
#
loop_
_entity_poly.entity_id
_entity_poly.type
_entity_poly.pdbx_seq_one_letter_code
_entity_poly.pdbx_strand_id
1 'polypeptide(L)'
;MLSGVELFAGASRESGFGHLILCGLGGIFVEVLKDVTSGLTPLGKTEAGMMIEGLRGKKILEGVRGQKPVDKDKFATILTRLSALLEAAPEIAEMDINPLLGDGSKIVAVDARINIKK
;
A
#
# COMPACT_ATOMS: atom_id res chain seq x y z
N MET A 1 -9.74 -17.53 11.06
CA MET A 1 -8.42 -16.93 10.74
C MET A 1 -8.63 -15.86 9.69
N LEU A 2 -7.88 -14.77 9.74
CA LEU A 2 -7.84 -13.82 8.63
C LEU A 2 -7.20 -14.52 7.43
N SER A 3 -7.78 -14.35 6.25
CA SER A 3 -7.32 -14.94 4.99
C SER A 3 -7.59 -13.93 3.88
N GLY A 4 -6.72 -13.85 2.89
CA GLY A 4 -6.89 -12.92 1.78
C GLY A 4 -5.62 -12.81 0.94
N VAL A 5 -5.68 -11.98 -0.09
CA VAL A 5 -4.49 -11.56 -0.83
C VAL A 5 -3.66 -10.66 0.08
N GLU A 6 -2.38 -10.98 0.25
CA GLU A 6 -1.44 -10.12 0.97
C GLU A 6 -1.04 -8.92 0.09
N LEU A 7 -1.12 -7.74 0.68
CA LEU A 7 -0.74 -6.45 0.13
C LEU A 7 0.22 -5.78 1.13
N PHE A 8 0.93 -4.76 0.68
CA PHE A 8 1.64 -3.86 1.59
C PHE A 8 1.47 -2.40 1.15
N ALA A 9 1.60 -1.50 2.11
CA ALA A 9 1.73 -0.08 1.88
C ALA A 9 2.78 0.49 2.84
N GLY A 10 3.77 1.19 2.30
CA GLY A 10 4.83 1.81 3.08
C GLY A 10 5.05 3.26 2.68
N ALA A 11 5.82 3.98 3.48
CA ALA A 11 6.27 5.32 3.15
C ALA A 11 7.65 5.62 3.73
N SER A 12 8.43 6.42 3.01
CA SER A 12 9.68 7.02 3.49
C SER A 12 9.67 8.52 3.24
N ARG A 13 10.21 9.30 4.17
CA ARG A 13 10.36 10.74 3.97
C ARG A 13 11.58 11.03 3.10
N GLU A 14 11.35 11.69 1.98
CA GLU A 14 12.37 12.13 1.03
C GLU A 14 12.71 13.61 1.25
N SER A 15 14.00 13.90 1.39
CA SER A 15 14.47 15.26 1.69
C SER A 15 14.12 16.21 0.54
N GLY A 16 13.33 17.24 0.82
CA GLY A 16 12.92 18.25 -0.16
C GLY A 16 11.72 17.87 -1.04
N PHE A 17 11.21 16.64 -0.96
CA PHE A 17 10.13 16.14 -1.84
C PHE A 17 8.86 15.67 -1.10
N GLY A 18 8.88 15.59 0.23
CA GLY A 18 7.77 15.08 1.02
C GLY A 18 7.95 13.61 1.35
N HIS A 19 6.88 12.81 1.30
CA HIS A 19 6.96 11.37 1.49
C HIS A 19 6.77 10.62 0.18
N LEU A 20 7.60 9.60 -0.03
CA LEU A 20 7.39 8.60 -1.06
C LEU A 20 6.53 7.48 -0.47
N ILE A 21 5.34 7.27 -1.02
CA ILE A 21 4.47 6.14 -0.69
C ILE A 21 4.79 5.00 -1.65
N LEU A 22 4.94 3.80 -1.12
CA LEU A 22 5.09 2.55 -1.87
C LEU A 22 3.87 1.65 -1.64
N CYS A 23 3.45 0.93 -2.67
CA CYS A 23 2.45 -0.11 -2.53
C CYS A 23 2.74 -1.30 -3.43
N GLY A 24 2.17 -2.45 -3.09
CA GLY A 24 2.26 -3.64 -3.91
C GLY A 24 1.66 -4.88 -3.27
N LEU A 25 1.95 -6.02 -3.87
CA LEU A 25 1.58 -7.33 -3.33
C LEU A 25 2.57 -7.72 -2.22
N GLY A 26 2.05 -8.26 -1.12
CA GLY A 26 2.85 -8.75 0.02
C GLY A 26 3.48 -10.12 -0.23
N GLY A 27 4.16 -10.66 0.78
CA GLY A 27 4.85 -11.95 0.72
C GLY A 27 5.96 -12.00 -0.35
N ILE A 28 6.05 -13.13 -1.07
CA ILE A 28 7.13 -13.35 -2.07
C ILE A 28 7.16 -12.29 -3.19
N PHE A 29 6.05 -11.61 -3.45
CA PHE A 29 5.94 -10.64 -4.54
C PHE A 29 6.74 -9.36 -4.27
N VAL A 30 6.84 -8.92 -3.01
CA VAL A 30 7.72 -7.81 -2.62
C VAL A 30 9.16 -8.28 -2.40
N GLU A 31 9.37 -9.43 -1.75
CA GLU A 31 10.71 -9.91 -1.36
C GLU A 31 11.56 -10.35 -2.56
N VAL A 32 10.96 -11.09 -3.50
CA VAL A 32 11.68 -11.73 -4.62
C VAL A 32 11.44 -10.98 -5.91
N LEU A 33 10.18 -10.63 -6.21
CA LEU A 33 9.80 -10.05 -7.51
C LEU A 33 9.91 -8.53 -7.55
N LYS A 34 10.06 -7.88 -6.39
CA LYS A 34 10.12 -6.41 -6.25
C LYS A 34 8.98 -5.72 -6.99
N ASP A 35 7.79 -6.31 -6.95
CA ASP A 35 6.61 -5.79 -7.65
C ASP A 35 5.97 -4.68 -6.82
N VAL A 36 6.55 -3.49 -6.95
CA VAL A 36 6.19 -2.31 -6.17
C VAL A 36 6.00 -1.12 -7.11
N THR A 37 5.05 -0.26 -6.76
CA THR A 37 4.88 1.05 -7.39
C THR A 37 4.94 2.13 -6.33
N SER A 38 5.27 3.35 -6.75
CA SER A 38 5.48 4.46 -5.83
C SER A 38 4.88 5.76 -6.33
N GLY A 39 4.53 6.65 -5.39
CA GLY A 39 4.05 8.01 -5.66
C GLY A 39 4.44 8.95 -4.54
N LEU A 40 4.56 10.25 -4.84
CA LEU A 40 4.86 11.27 -3.84
C LEU A 40 3.58 11.82 -3.22
N THR A 41 3.66 12.24 -1.96
CA THR A 41 2.61 13.06 -1.32
C THR A 41 2.62 14.50 -1.85
N PRO A 42 1.46 15.15 -2.02
CA PRO A 42 0.11 14.63 -1.85
C PRO A 42 -0.28 13.64 -2.95
N LEU A 43 -0.82 12.48 -2.55
CA LEU A 43 -1.28 11.43 -3.44
C LEU A 43 -2.81 11.47 -3.57
N GLY A 44 -3.30 11.70 -4.78
CA GLY A 44 -4.72 11.67 -5.12
C GLY A 44 -5.22 10.27 -5.48
N LYS A 45 -6.54 10.16 -5.63
CA LYS A 45 -7.19 8.86 -5.93
C LYS A 45 -6.81 8.36 -7.33
N THR A 46 -6.62 9.27 -8.29
CA THR A 46 -6.20 8.93 -9.66
C THR A 46 -4.79 8.34 -9.65
N GLU A 47 -3.84 9.00 -8.97
CA GLU A 47 -2.45 8.56 -8.86
C GLU A 47 -2.37 7.22 -8.12
N ALA A 48 -3.11 7.07 -7.01
CA ALA A 48 -3.21 5.80 -6.28
C ALA A 48 -3.76 4.67 -7.17
N GLY A 49 -4.77 4.95 -7.99
CA GLY A 49 -5.30 3.99 -8.97
C GLY A 49 -4.26 3.60 -10.01
N MET A 50 -3.49 4.56 -10.54
CA MET A 50 -2.39 4.30 -11.47
C MET A 50 -1.27 3.46 -10.84
N MET A 51 -0.93 3.72 -9.57
CA MET A 51 0.03 2.91 -8.83
C MET A 51 -0.42 1.45 -8.74
N ILE A 52 -1.68 1.20 -8.39
CA ILE A 52 -2.23 -0.16 -8.31
C ILE A 52 -2.25 -0.83 -9.69
N GLU A 53 -2.66 -0.11 -10.73
CA GLU A 53 -2.69 -0.61 -12.11
C GLU A 53 -1.30 -0.80 -12.74
N GLY A 54 -0.26 -0.20 -12.15
CA GLY A 54 1.13 -0.35 -12.55
C GLY A 54 1.82 -1.61 -12.00
N LEU A 55 1.18 -2.32 -11.05
CA LEU A 55 1.73 -3.58 -10.50
C LEU A 55 1.77 -4.66 -11.59
N ARG A 56 2.91 -5.33 -11.72
CA ARG A 56 3.11 -6.46 -12.66
C ARG A 56 2.17 -7.61 -12.32
N GLY A 57 1.97 -7.85 -11.03
CA GLY A 57 1.12 -8.87 -10.45
C GLY A 57 -0.34 -8.45 -10.28
N LYS A 58 -0.80 -7.31 -10.84
CA LYS A 58 -2.16 -6.79 -10.61
C LYS A 58 -3.31 -7.78 -10.86
N LYS A 59 -3.12 -8.80 -11.70
CA LYS A 59 -4.09 -9.88 -11.91
C LYS A 59 -4.35 -10.72 -10.66
N ILE A 60 -3.42 -10.75 -9.71
CA ILE A 60 -3.60 -11.42 -8.40
C ILE A 60 -4.66 -10.68 -7.57
N LEU A 61 -4.78 -9.36 -7.73
CA LEU A 61 -5.83 -8.56 -7.10
C LEU A 61 -7.23 -8.93 -7.63
N GLU A 62 -7.34 -9.60 -8.77
CA GLU A 62 -8.61 -10.07 -9.32
C GLU A 62 -9.07 -11.41 -8.69
N GLY A 63 -8.26 -11.97 -7.78
CA GLY A 63 -8.51 -13.23 -7.10
C GLY A 63 -7.89 -14.42 -7.84
N VAL A 64 -7.18 -15.28 -7.10
CA VAL A 64 -6.57 -16.51 -7.62
C VAL A 64 -6.94 -17.70 -6.75
N ARG A 65 -7.11 -18.89 -7.36
CA ARG A 65 -7.31 -20.17 -6.65
C ARG A 65 -8.41 -20.12 -5.57
N GLY A 66 -9.56 -19.52 -5.89
CA GLY A 66 -10.72 -19.43 -4.98
C GLY A 66 -10.68 -18.26 -3.99
N GLN A 67 -9.64 -17.42 -4.03
CA GLN A 67 -9.62 -16.16 -3.29
C GLN A 67 -10.57 -15.14 -3.94
N LYS A 68 -11.20 -14.31 -3.10
CA LYS A 68 -12.01 -13.19 -3.59
C LYS A 68 -11.10 -12.09 -4.16
N PRO A 69 -11.56 -11.34 -5.17
CA PRO A 69 -10.83 -10.16 -5.66
C PRO A 69 -10.68 -9.13 -4.54
N VAL A 70 -9.57 -8.40 -4.57
CA VAL A 70 -9.34 -7.22 -3.73
C VAL A 70 -10.11 -6.04 -4.29
N ASP A 71 -10.81 -5.32 -3.42
CA ASP A 71 -11.40 -4.02 -3.75
C ASP A 71 -10.29 -2.97 -3.98
N LYS A 72 -9.91 -2.78 -5.26
CA LYS A 72 -8.86 -1.84 -5.69
C LYS A 72 -9.18 -0.39 -5.33
N ASP A 73 -10.45 0.00 -5.37
CA ASP A 73 -10.90 1.35 -4.99
C ASP A 73 -10.69 1.61 -3.49
N LYS A 74 -10.95 0.60 -2.66
CA LYS A 74 -10.68 0.65 -1.24
C LYS A 74 -9.18 0.67 -0.96
N PHE A 75 -8.39 -0.09 -1.71
CA PHE A 75 -6.94 -0.04 -1.57
C PHE A 75 -6.38 1.34 -1.96
N ALA A 76 -6.85 1.93 -3.08
CA ALA A 76 -6.51 3.29 -3.46
C ALA A 76 -6.88 4.31 -2.38
N THR A 77 -8.05 4.13 -1.74
CA THR A 77 -8.49 4.97 -0.61
C THR A 77 -7.57 4.84 0.60
N ILE A 78 -7.02 3.66 0.88
CA ILE A 78 -6.03 3.47 1.94
C ILE A 78 -4.76 4.27 1.61
N LEU A 79 -4.26 4.21 0.38
CA LEU A 79 -3.07 4.95 -0.06
C LEU A 79 -3.26 6.48 0.06
N THR A 80 -4.41 7.01 -0.35
CA THR A 80 -4.69 8.45 -0.21
C THR A 80 -4.87 8.88 1.25
N ARG A 81 -5.42 8.01 2.11
CA ARG A 81 -5.48 8.25 3.56
C ARG A 81 -4.10 8.24 4.21
N LEU A 82 -3.20 7.37 3.77
CA LEU A 82 -1.80 7.38 4.20
C LEU A 82 -1.12 8.68 3.78
N SER A 83 -1.34 9.13 2.54
CA SER A 83 -0.84 10.45 2.10
C SER A 83 -1.32 11.57 3.01
N ALA A 84 -2.62 11.64 3.30
CA ALA A 84 -3.16 12.68 4.18
C ALA A 84 -2.57 12.60 5.60
N LEU A 85 -2.31 11.40 6.13
CA LEU A 85 -1.64 11.21 7.42
C LEU A 85 -0.21 11.74 7.39
N LEU A 86 0.56 11.43 6.34
CA LEU A 86 1.97 11.83 6.21
C LEU A 86 2.12 13.35 5.99
N GLU A 87 1.16 13.98 5.31
CA GLU A 87 1.09 15.45 5.23
C GLU A 87 0.75 16.09 6.58
N ALA A 88 -0.13 15.47 7.36
CA ALA A 88 -0.51 15.97 8.69
C ALA A 88 0.55 15.72 9.77
N ALA A 89 1.37 14.68 9.61
CA ALA A 89 2.40 14.25 10.55
C ALA A 89 3.77 14.09 9.85
N PRO A 90 4.40 15.20 9.42
CA PRO A 90 5.65 15.14 8.67
C PRO A 90 6.84 14.55 9.45
N GLU A 91 6.74 14.46 10.78
CA GLU A 91 7.70 13.79 11.66
C GLU A 91 7.80 12.27 11.44
N ILE A 92 6.79 11.65 10.81
CA ILE A 92 6.87 10.25 10.39
C ILE A 92 8.00 10.13 9.37
N ALA A 93 9.07 9.46 9.74
CA ALA A 93 10.22 9.26 8.87
C ALA A 93 10.02 8.05 7.96
N GLU A 94 9.46 6.97 8.52
CA GLU A 94 9.17 5.74 7.81
C GLU A 94 7.87 5.12 8.35
N MET A 95 7.10 4.50 7.48
CA MET A 95 5.89 3.76 7.81
C MET A 95 5.86 2.47 6.99
N ASP A 96 5.44 1.38 7.59
CA ASP A 96 5.24 0.10 6.90
C ASP A 96 3.99 -0.56 7.44
N ILE A 97 3.05 -0.91 6.56
CA ILE A 97 1.86 -1.69 6.86
C ILE A 97 1.96 -2.97 6.03
N ASN A 98 2.42 -4.03 6.69
CA ASN A 98 2.72 -5.30 6.06
C ASN A 98 2.53 -6.46 7.04
N PRO A 99 1.57 -7.38 6.84
CA PRO A 99 0.66 -7.44 5.69
C PRO A 99 -0.62 -6.62 5.89
N LEU A 100 -1.13 -6.10 4.79
CA LEU A 100 -2.56 -5.82 4.58
C LEU A 100 -3.20 -7.07 3.97
N LEU A 101 -4.32 -7.55 4.53
CA LEU A 101 -5.06 -8.69 3.98
C LEU A 101 -6.34 -8.23 3.28
N GLY A 102 -6.41 -8.44 1.97
CA GLY A 102 -7.58 -8.19 1.13
C GLY A 102 -8.46 -9.43 0.91
N ASP A 103 -9.72 -9.39 1.34
CA ASP A 103 -10.74 -10.42 1.09
C ASP A 103 -12.05 -9.77 0.63
N GLY A 104 -12.23 -9.66 -0.69
CA GLY A 104 -13.36 -8.93 -1.25
C GLY A 104 -13.26 -7.44 -0.95
N SER A 105 -14.34 -6.90 -0.39
CA SER A 105 -14.41 -5.50 0.05
C SER A 105 -13.75 -5.21 1.40
N LYS A 106 -13.15 -6.22 2.05
CA LYS A 106 -12.44 -6.04 3.33
C LYS A 106 -10.95 -5.98 3.06
N ILE A 107 -10.30 -4.94 3.59
CA ILE A 107 -8.84 -4.83 3.66
C ILE A 107 -8.50 -4.52 5.12
N VAL A 108 -7.65 -5.34 5.73
CA VAL A 108 -7.31 -5.26 7.16
C VAL A 108 -5.80 -5.18 7.31
N ALA A 109 -5.30 -4.19 8.06
CA ALA A 109 -3.90 -4.17 8.50
C ALA A 109 -3.72 -5.21 9.60
N VAL A 110 -2.83 -6.18 9.37
CA VAL A 110 -2.49 -7.21 10.36
C VAL A 110 -1.35 -6.74 11.25
N ASP A 111 -0.40 -6.01 10.67
CA ASP A 111 0.73 -5.41 11.36
C ASP A 111 1.05 -4.02 10.77
N ALA A 112 1.64 -3.15 11.60
CA ALA A 112 2.09 -1.84 11.19
C ALA A 112 3.26 -1.36 12.07
N ARG A 113 4.27 -0.76 11.44
CA ARG A 113 5.40 -0.12 12.09
C ARG A 113 5.52 1.34 11.64
N ILE A 114 5.77 2.22 12.59
CA ILE A 114 5.97 3.66 12.33
C ILE A 114 7.26 4.09 13.03
N ASN A 115 8.14 4.76 12.29
CA ASN A 115 9.33 5.40 12.80
C ASN A 115 9.15 6.92 12.73
N ILE A 116 9.47 7.61 13.82
CA ILE A 116 9.29 9.06 13.96
C ILE A 116 10.66 9.70 14.21
N LYS A 117 10.99 10.74 13.45
CA LYS A 117 12.18 11.58 13.71
C LYS A 117 11.75 12.85 14.45
N LYS A 118 12.36 13.08 15.61
CA LYS A 118 12.21 14.30 16.42
C LYS A 118 13.00 15.46 15.82
#